data_AF-A0A960YDQ8-F1
#
_entry.id   AF-A0A960YDQ8-F1
#
_cell.length_a   1.000
_cell.length_b   1.000
_cell.length_c   1.000
_cell.angle_alpha   90.00
_cell.angle_beta   90.00
_cell.angle_gamma   90.00
#
_symmetry.space_group_name_H-M   'P 1'
#
loop_
_entity.id
_entity.type
_entity.pdbx_description
1 polymer ?
#
loop_
_entity_poly.entity_id
_entity_poly.type
_entity_poly.pdbx_seq_one_letter_code
_entity_poly.pdbx_strand_id
1 'polypeptide(L)' 'GQIKTGSLSRTDRMAKYNELLRIEEELGKTAIYKGKDTFYNLNV' A
#
# COMPACT_ATOMS: atom_id res chain seq x y z
N GLY A 1 2.19 1.20 -6.27
CA GLY A 1 3.07 0.10 -6.70
C GLY A 1 3.72 -0.50 -5.48
N GLN A 2 4.78 0.11 -4.96
CA GLN A 2 5.45 -0.35 -3.73
C GLN A 2 5.66 0.85 -2.78
N ILE A 3 5.63 0.61 -1.48
CA ILE A 3 5.96 1.59 -0.46
C ILE A 3 6.65 0.89 0.71
N LYS A 4 7.75 1.47 1.21
CA LYS A 4 8.44 0.99 2.41
C LYS A 4 8.37 2.10 3.45
N THR A 5 7.55 1.92 4.47
CA THR A 5 7.26 2.98 5.46
C THR A 5 7.50 2.55 6.92
N GLY A 6 8.37 1.56 7.12
CA GLY A 6 8.80 1.11 8.44
C GLY A 6 8.04 -0.11 8.98
N SER A 7 8.26 -0.43 10.26
CA SER A 7 7.62 -1.55 10.96
C SER A 7 6.18 -1.25 11.37
N LEU A 8 5.44 -2.30 11.75
CA LEU A 8 4.09 -2.21 12.34
C LEU A 8 4.07 -1.70 13.79
N SER A 9 4.95 -0.77 14.12
CA SER A 9 5.08 -0.16 15.45
C SER A 9 5.44 1.31 15.30
N ARG A 10 5.10 2.12 16.32
CA ARG A 10 5.25 3.58 16.36
C ARG A 10 4.22 4.33 15.51
N THR A 11 3.63 5.35 16.10
CA THR A 11 2.48 6.09 15.55
C THR A 11 2.80 6.80 14.23
N ASP A 12 4.00 7.34 14.06
CA ASP A 12 4.45 8.02 12.84
C ASP A 12 4.42 7.12 11.61
N ARG A 13 4.76 5.83 11.78
CA ARG A 13 4.70 4.82 10.72
C ARG A 13 3.29 4.33 10.49
N MET A 14 2.53 4.13 11.57
CA MET A 14 1.12 3.69 11.49
C MET A 14 0.25 4.71 10.78
N ALA A 15 0.52 6.00 10.92
CA ALA A 15 -0.19 7.05 10.20
C ALA A 15 -0.15 6.82 8.67
N LYS A 16 0.97 6.34 8.12
CA LYS A 16 1.09 6.06 6.68
C LYS A 16 0.26 4.84 6.25
N TYR A 17 0.21 3.78 7.05
CA TYR A 17 -0.66 2.63 6.77
C TYR A 17 -2.14 2.99 6.90
N ASN A 18 -2.52 3.75 7.93
CA ASN A 18 -3.90 4.20 8.14
C ASN A 18 -4.38 5.08 6.99
N GLU A 19 -3.50 5.91 6.45
CA GLU A 19 -3.86 6.73 5.28
C GLU A 19 -4.09 5.88 4.04
N LEU A 20 -3.29 4.82 3.81
CA LEU A 20 -3.54 3.88 2.72
C LEU A 20 -4.89 3.15 2.88
N LEU A 21 -5.29 2.81 4.11
CA LEU A 21 -6.60 2.21 4.37
C LEU A 21 -7.75 3.18 4.05
N ARG A 22 -7.62 4.46 4.40
CA ARG A 22 -8.61 5.48 4.04
C ARG A 22 -8.72 5.68 2.54
N ILE A 23 -7.59 5.71 1.84
CA ILE A 23 -7.55 5.82 0.37
C ILE A 23 -8.21 4.59 -0.27
N GLU A 24 -7.96 3.38 0.24
CA GLU A 24 -8.61 2.16 -0.22
C GLU A 24 -10.13 2.22 0.00
N GLU A 25 -10.57 2.69 1.18
CA GLU A 25 -11.99 2.87 1.50
C GLU A 25 -12.67 3.89 0.57
N GLU A 26 -12.02 5.04 0.32
CA GLU A 26 -12.51 6.09 -0.59
C GLU A 26 -12.65 5.59 -2.04
N LEU A 27 -11.67 4.82 -2.52
CA LEU A 27 -11.69 4.24 -3.86
C LEU A 27 -12.73 3.12 -4.01
N GLY A 28 -13.07 2.44 -2.90
CA GLY A 28 -14.06 1.36 -2.85
C GLY A 28 -13.81 0.31 -3.92
N LYS A 29 -14.80 0.08 -4.80
CA LYS A 29 -14.73 -0.93 -5.88
C LYS A 29 -13.67 -0.64 -6.95
N THR A 30 -13.12 0.57 -6.99
CA THR A 30 -12.08 0.96 -7.94
C THR A 30 -10.66 0.81 -7.39
N ALA A 31 -10.51 0.45 -6.12
CA ALA A 31 -9.21 0.17 -5.52
C ALA A 31 -8.55 -1.06 -6.17
N ILE A 32 -7.25 -0.94 -6.51
CA ILE A 32 -6.49 -2.03 -7.15
C ILE A 32 -5.20 -2.28 -6.37
N TYR A 33 -5.07 -3.46 -5.78
CA TYR A 33 -3.83 -3.98 -5.23
C TYR A 33 -3.20 -4.99 -6.21
N LYS A 34 -2.09 -4.59 -6.85
CA LYS A 34 -1.44 -5.38 -7.91
C LYS A 34 -0.63 -6.59 -7.41
N GLY A 35 -0.45 -6.77 -6.10
CA GLY A 35 0.30 -7.90 -5.54
C GLY A 35 1.64 -8.12 -6.24
N LYS A 36 1.88 -9.32 -6.79
CA LYS A 36 3.11 -9.67 -7.53
C LYS A 36 3.26 -8.92 -8.85
N ASP A 37 2.17 -8.57 -9.53
CA ASP A 37 2.20 -7.83 -10.80
C ASP A 37 2.72 -6.39 -10.63
N THR A 38 2.90 -5.96 -9.38
CA THR A 38 3.61 -4.74 -9.04
C THR A 38 5.07 -4.75 -9.51
N PHE A 39 5.71 -5.92 -9.60
CA PHE A 39 7.11 -6.06 -10.02
C PHE A 39 7.25 -6.15 -11.54
N TYR A 40 6.62 -5.22 -12.26
CA TYR A 40 6.64 -5.13 -13.73
C TYR A 40 8.04 -4.93 -14.33
N ASN A 41 9.03 -4.65 -13.49
CA ASN A 41 10.43 -4.46 -13.86
C ASN A 41 11.28 -5.74 -13.70
N LEU A 42 10.68 -6.86 -13.32
CA LEU A 42 11.34 -8.16 -13.27
C LEU A 42 10.92 -9.01 -14.48
N ASN A 43 11.90 -9.63 -15.14
CA ASN A 43 11.66 -10.67 -16.13
C ASN A 43 11.65 -12.02 -15.39
N VAL A 44 10.51 -12.38 -14.80
CA VAL A 44 10.30 -13.68 -14.15
C VAL A 44 9.42 -14.56 -15.02
#